data_AF-A0A4V0NE13-F1
#
_entry.id   AF-A0A4V0NE13-F1
#
_cell.length_a   1.000
_cell.length_b   1.000
_cell.length_c   1.000
_cell.angle_alpha   90.00
_cell.angle_beta   90.00
_cell.angle_gamma   90.00
#
_symmetry.space_group_name_H-M   'P 1'
#
loop_
_entity.id
_entity.type
_entity.pdbx_description
1 polymer ?
#
loop_
_entity_poly.entity_id
_entity_poly.type
_entity_poly.pdbx_seq_one_letter_code
_entity_poly.pdbx_strand_id
1 'polypeptide(L)'
;MAAAALALAGCGPGEARAPNPVRALDERRAIEVIRRAMAQEGARPVLGREVELVSGQKIRIDVGVQGRAYGVAYVTEEDARALGAAIPPPNGQDEKLRIVRGGPDGAARIVLLYQGNYVYDDLVGESHERTTITAERQLTRDVKDFITYARTQKFQ
;
A
#
# COMPACT_ATOMS: atom_id res chain seq x y z
N MET A 1 66.23 30.51 5.04
CA MET A 1 65.52 29.23 5.28
C MET A 1 64.04 29.51 5.20
N ALA A 2 63.37 28.85 4.26
CA ALA A 2 62.02 29.17 3.81
C ALA A 2 60.95 28.58 4.74
N ALA A 3 59.92 29.38 4.98
CA ALA A 3 58.63 28.97 5.52
C ALA A 3 57.64 28.80 4.36
N ALA A 4 56.82 27.75 4.38
CA ALA A 4 55.40 27.78 3.98
C ALA A 4 54.79 26.37 4.07
N ALA A 5 53.70 26.29 4.84
CA ALA A 5 52.76 25.18 4.88
C ALA A 5 51.63 25.38 3.84
N LEU A 6 50.67 24.43 3.83
CA LEU A 6 49.39 24.38 3.09
C LEU A 6 49.47 23.83 1.63
N ALA A 7 48.53 23.02 1.14
CA ALA A 7 47.23 22.63 1.66
C ALA A 7 46.82 21.26 1.10
N LEU A 8 46.19 20.44 1.97
CA LEU A 8 45.35 19.33 1.58
C LEU A 8 44.19 19.85 0.71
N ALA A 9 44.12 19.42 -0.55
CA ALA A 9 42.92 19.58 -1.36
C ALA A 9 41.84 18.65 -0.79
N GLY A 10 41.07 19.18 0.16
CA GLY A 10 39.91 18.52 0.71
C GLY A 10 38.84 18.37 -0.37
N CYS A 11 38.34 17.16 -0.53
CA CYS A 11 37.06 16.89 -1.15
C CYS A 11 36.01 17.82 -0.53
N GLY A 12 35.43 18.72 -1.32
CA GLY A 12 34.29 19.49 -0.87
C GLY A 12 33.15 18.55 -0.49
N PRO A 13 32.50 18.73 0.67
CA PRO A 13 31.26 18.02 0.95
C PRO A 13 30.22 18.64 0.02
N GLY A 14 29.86 17.94 -1.06
CA GLY A 14 28.61 18.25 -1.74
C GLY A 14 27.51 18.20 -0.68
N GLU A 15 26.79 19.31 -0.50
CA GLU A 15 25.66 19.37 0.43
C GLU A 15 24.78 18.16 0.19
N ALA A 16 24.67 17.29 1.19
CA ALA A 16 23.75 16.18 1.17
C ALA A 16 22.35 16.76 1.05
N ARG A 17 21.80 16.70 -0.16
CA ARG A 17 20.46 17.23 -0.47
C ARG A 17 19.46 16.52 0.44
N ALA A 18 18.68 17.29 1.19
CA ALA A 18 17.66 16.71 2.07
C ALA A 18 16.68 15.89 1.23
N PRO A 19 16.32 14.66 1.65
CA PRO A 19 15.36 13.84 0.92
C PRO A 19 14.01 14.56 0.82
N ASN A 20 13.35 14.43 -0.33
CA ASN A 20 12.04 15.04 -0.55
C ASN A 20 11.02 14.49 0.45
N PRO A 21 10.09 15.33 0.95
CA PRO A 21 9.02 14.85 1.80
C PRO A 21 8.14 13.87 1.02
N VAL A 22 7.88 12.70 1.62
CA VAL A 22 7.01 11.68 1.03
C VAL A 22 5.56 11.87 1.49
N ARG A 23 4.63 11.67 0.57
CA ARG A 23 3.19 11.69 0.81
C ARG A 23 2.60 10.34 0.44
N ALA A 24 1.70 9.84 1.27
CA ALA A 24 0.95 8.64 0.94
C ALA A 24 -0.20 8.95 -0.01
N LEU A 25 -0.61 7.94 -0.79
CA LEU A 25 -1.85 8.01 -1.55
C LEU A 25 -3.03 8.19 -0.57
N ASP A 26 -3.92 9.12 -0.89
CA ASP A 26 -5.12 9.32 -0.07
C ASP A 26 -6.10 8.17 -0.26
N GLU A 27 -6.87 7.87 0.78
CA GLU A 27 -7.79 6.73 0.81
C GLU A 27 -8.84 6.81 -0.31
N ARG A 28 -9.40 8.00 -0.58
CA ARG A 28 -10.41 8.18 -1.63
C ARG A 28 -9.83 7.82 -3.00
N ARG A 29 -8.63 8.33 -3.31
CA ARG A 29 -7.93 8.02 -4.55
C ARG A 29 -7.54 6.54 -4.63
N ALA A 30 -7.07 5.96 -3.54
CA ALA A 30 -6.75 4.54 -3.48
C ALA A 30 -7.97 3.67 -3.80
N ILE A 31 -9.15 3.99 -3.24
CA ILE A 31 -10.41 3.29 -3.51
C ILE A 31 -10.78 3.38 -5.01
N GLU A 32 -10.63 4.54 -5.64
CA GLU A 32 -10.87 4.68 -7.09
C GLU A 32 -9.95 3.77 -7.91
N VAL A 33 -8.65 3.77 -7.59
CA VAL A 33 -7.64 2.95 -8.25
C VAL A 33 -7.95 1.47 -8.07
N ILE A 34 -8.28 1.03 -6.85
CA ILE A 34 -8.65 -0.36 -6.53
C ILE A 34 -9.87 -0.79 -7.34
N ARG A 35 -10.95 0.00 -7.35
CA ARG A 35 -12.17 -0.31 -8.11
C ARG A 35 -11.87 -0.46 -9.60
N ARG A 36 -11.08 0.45 -10.17
CA ARG A 36 -10.68 0.39 -11.58
C ARG A 36 -9.83 -0.84 -11.87
N ALA A 37 -8.86 -1.16 -11.02
CA ALA A 37 -7.99 -2.32 -11.18
C ALA A 37 -8.79 -3.64 -11.11
N MET A 38 -9.70 -3.77 -10.15
CA MET A 38 -10.60 -4.94 -10.06
C MET A 38 -11.45 -5.11 -11.32
N ALA A 39 -12.03 -4.02 -11.82
CA ALA A 39 -12.85 -4.05 -13.03
C ALA A 39 -12.03 -4.46 -14.28
N GLN A 40 -10.77 -4.01 -14.38
CA GLN A 40 -9.86 -4.40 -15.47
C GLN A 40 -9.55 -5.90 -15.46
N GLU A 41 -9.53 -6.55 -14.30
CA GLU A 41 -9.36 -8.01 -14.16
C GLU A 41 -10.67 -8.80 -14.34
N GLY A 42 -11.76 -8.12 -14.73
CA GLY A 42 -13.06 -8.73 -14.98
C GLY A 42 -13.88 -9.00 -13.72
N ALA A 43 -13.43 -8.54 -12.54
CA ALA A 43 -14.25 -8.56 -11.33
C ALA A 43 -15.30 -7.46 -11.36
N ARG A 44 -16.39 -7.63 -10.59
CA ARG A 44 -17.44 -6.62 -10.43
C ARG A 44 -17.30 -5.96 -9.06
N PRO A 45 -16.60 -4.82 -8.93
CA PRO A 45 -16.40 -4.17 -7.65
C PRO A 45 -17.72 -3.65 -7.09
N VAL A 46 -17.94 -3.85 -5.79
CA VAL A 46 -19.09 -3.33 -5.03
C VAL A 46 -18.61 -2.45 -3.89
N LEU A 47 -19.54 -1.67 -3.32
CA LEU A 47 -19.26 -0.88 -2.14
C LEU A 47 -18.73 -1.74 -0.99
N GLY A 48 -17.90 -1.10 -0.17
CA GLY A 48 -17.33 -1.68 1.01
C GLY A 48 -18.36 -2.14 2.04
N ARG A 49 -17.92 -3.04 2.93
CA ARG A 49 -18.71 -3.55 4.05
C ARG A 49 -17.79 -3.81 5.24
N GLU A 50 -18.34 -3.71 6.45
CA GLU A 50 -17.64 -4.18 7.63
C GLU A 50 -17.68 -5.71 7.71
N VAL A 51 -16.58 -6.28 8.16
CA VAL A 51 -16.44 -7.71 8.43
C VAL A 51 -15.72 -7.88 9.75
N GLU A 52 -16.22 -8.79 10.59
CA GLU A 52 -15.54 -9.19 11.81
C GLU A 52 -14.40 -10.13 11.49
N LEU A 53 -13.19 -9.81 11.94
CA LEU A 53 -12.03 -10.68 11.88
C LEU A 53 -12.19 -11.84 12.85
N VAL A 54 -11.39 -12.90 12.68
CA VAL A 54 -11.37 -14.04 13.63
C VAL A 54 -11.01 -13.61 15.06
N SER A 55 -10.30 -12.48 15.21
CA SER A 55 -9.98 -11.87 16.50
C SER A 55 -11.17 -11.18 17.19
N GLY A 56 -12.32 -11.05 16.52
CA GLY A 56 -13.49 -10.31 16.99
C GLY A 56 -13.47 -8.82 16.68
N GLN A 57 -12.35 -8.28 16.17
CA GLN A 57 -12.28 -6.89 15.73
C GLN A 57 -12.91 -6.70 14.36
N LYS A 58 -13.56 -5.56 14.12
CA LYS A 58 -14.15 -5.24 12.82
C LYS A 58 -13.14 -4.56 11.92
N ILE A 59 -13.04 -5.02 10.68
CA ILE A 59 -12.30 -4.36 9.61
C ILE A 59 -13.27 -3.92 8.52
N ARG A 60 -13.02 -2.75 7.95
CA ARG A 60 -13.71 -2.28 6.76
C ARG A 60 -13.05 -2.87 5.52
N ILE A 61 -13.82 -3.59 4.70
CA ILE A 61 -13.46 -3.86 3.32
C ILE A 61 -13.87 -2.64 2.53
N ASP A 62 -12.96 -1.93 1.89
CA ASP A 62 -13.30 -0.72 1.11
C ASP A 62 -13.89 -1.05 -0.26
N VAL A 63 -13.38 -2.12 -0.87
CA VAL A 63 -13.86 -2.61 -2.15
C VAL A 63 -14.04 -4.13 -2.09
N GLY A 64 -15.29 -4.56 -2.17
CA GLY A 64 -15.63 -5.98 -2.29
C GLY A 64 -15.84 -6.40 -3.75
N VAL A 65 -15.98 -7.69 -4.00
CA VAL A 65 -16.39 -8.22 -5.31
C VAL A 65 -17.81 -8.81 -5.23
N GLN A 66 -18.66 -8.48 -6.22
CA GLN A 66 -20.05 -8.93 -6.26
C GLN A 66 -20.14 -10.45 -6.25
N GLY A 67 -20.95 -11.00 -5.33
CA GLY A 67 -21.17 -12.44 -5.19
C GLY A 67 -19.95 -13.21 -4.69
N ARG A 68 -18.95 -12.52 -4.11
CA ARG A 68 -17.73 -13.11 -3.57
C ARG A 68 -17.50 -12.72 -2.11
N ALA A 69 -16.96 -13.67 -1.35
CA ALA A 69 -16.47 -13.51 0.00
C ALA A 69 -14.98 -13.10 0.02
N TYR A 70 -14.56 -12.20 -0.87
CA TYR A 70 -13.26 -11.57 -0.76
C TYR A 70 -13.29 -10.09 -1.17
N GLY A 71 -12.29 -9.35 -0.74
CA GLY A 71 -12.18 -7.92 -1.02
C GLY A 71 -10.84 -7.34 -0.57
N VAL A 72 -10.71 -6.05 -0.76
CA VAL A 72 -9.53 -5.25 -0.43
C VAL A 72 -9.89 -4.30 0.72
N ALA A 73 -9.03 -4.24 1.72
CA ALA A 73 -8.99 -3.18 2.72
C ALA A 73 -7.75 -2.32 2.47
N TYR A 74 -7.95 -1.03 2.26
CA TYR A 74 -6.88 -0.04 2.18
C TYR A 74 -6.62 0.50 3.59
N VAL A 75 -5.55 0.02 4.22
CA VAL A 75 -5.31 0.24 5.64
C VAL A 75 -4.55 1.55 5.83
N THR A 76 -5.23 2.57 6.34
CA THR A 76 -4.60 3.84 6.72
C THR A 76 -3.73 3.65 7.98
N GLU A 77 -2.90 4.65 8.29
CA GLU A 77 -2.16 4.63 9.56
C GLU A 77 -3.09 4.63 10.79
N GLU A 78 -4.25 5.26 10.68
CA GLU A 78 -5.26 5.26 11.75
C GLU A 78 -5.88 3.87 11.93
N ASP A 79 -6.26 3.22 10.84
CA ASP A 79 -6.78 1.84 10.87
C ASP A 79 -5.75 0.87 11.46
N ALA A 80 -4.48 1.01 11.05
CA ALA A 80 -3.41 0.16 11.55
C ALA A 80 -3.21 0.32 13.07
N ARG A 81 -3.30 1.55 13.59
CA ARG A 81 -3.24 1.82 15.04
C ARG A 81 -4.47 1.28 15.77
N ALA A 82 -5.66 1.46 15.20
CA ALA A 82 -6.92 1.04 15.81
C ALA A 82 -7.03 -0.50 15.89
N LEU A 83 -6.66 -1.19 14.81
CA LEU A 83 -6.70 -2.66 14.73
C LEU A 83 -5.55 -3.31 15.50
N GLY A 84 -4.38 -2.67 15.53
CA GLY A 84 -3.20 -3.13 16.26
C GLY A 84 -2.87 -4.60 15.93
N ALA A 85 -2.80 -5.44 16.97
CA ALA A 85 -2.45 -6.85 16.83
C ALA A 85 -3.51 -7.73 16.12
N ALA A 86 -4.69 -7.20 15.79
CA ALA A 86 -5.69 -7.96 15.02
C ALA A 86 -5.32 -8.13 13.55
N ILE A 87 -4.40 -7.32 13.02
CA ILE A 87 -3.89 -7.43 11.65
C ILE A 87 -2.37 -7.62 11.66
N PRO A 88 -1.80 -8.37 10.71
CA PRO A 88 -0.35 -8.48 10.58
C PRO A 88 0.25 -7.12 10.19
N PRO A 89 1.53 -6.85 10.49
CA PRO A 89 2.18 -5.60 10.09
C PRO A 89 2.24 -5.44 8.56
N PRO A 90 2.51 -4.21 8.06
CA PRO A 90 2.72 -3.96 6.64
C PRO A 90 3.77 -4.88 6.03
N ASN A 91 3.52 -5.27 4.78
CA ASN A 91 4.43 -6.11 4.01
C ASN A 91 5.66 -5.29 3.58
N GLY A 92 6.83 -5.91 3.61
CA GLY A 92 8.04 -5.38 2.96
C GLY A 92 7.93 -5.34 1.43
N GLN A 93 8.91 -4.71 0.76
CA GLN A 93 8.90 -4.46 -0.70
C GLN A 93 8.75 -5.72 -1.56
N ASP A 94 9.24 -6.88 -1.09
CA ASP A 94 9.19 -8.16 -1.82
C ASP A 94 8.40 -9.24 -1.08
N GLU A 95 7.65 -8.84 -0.05
CA GLU A 95 6.83 -9.77 0.71
C GLU A 95 5.47 -10.01 0.04
N LYS A 96 4.94 -11.22 0.24
CA LYS A 96 3.59 -11.55 -0.22
C LYS A 96 2.55 -10.65 0.47
N LEU A 97 1.53 -10.28 -0.31
CA LEU A 97 0.38 -9.53 0.21
C LEU A 97 -0.24 -10.23 1.41
N ARG A 98 -0.54 -9.46 2.45
CA ARG A 98 -1.15 -9.96 3.67
C ARG A 98 -2.63 -10.18 3.42
N ILE A 99 -3.08 -11.42 3.63
CA ILE A 99 -4.49 -11.80 3.52
C ILE A 99 -4.96 -12.29 4.88
N VAL A 100 -5.96 -11.63 5.44
CA VAL A 100 -6.60 -12.04 6.70
C VAL A 100 -7.95 -12.69 6.44
N ARG A 101 -8.44 -13.41 7.45
CA ARG A 101 -9.74 -14.07 7.41
C ARG A 101 -10.73 -13.35 8.31
N GLY A 102 -11.98 -13.29 7.86
CA GLY A 102 -13.08 -12.73 8.64
C GLY A 102 -14.43 -13.26 8.18
N GLY A 103 -15.50 -12.69 8.70
CA GLY A 103 -16.87 -13.09 8.42
C GLY A 103 -17.23 -14.41 9.08
N PRO A 104 -18.44 -14.93 8.82
CA PRO A 104 -18.89 -16.20 9.38
C PRO A 104 -17.86 -17.31 9.11
N ASP A 105 -17.43 -17.99 10.17
CA ASP A 105 -16.44 -19.08 10.14
C ASP A 105 -15.10 -18.73 9.46
N GLY A 106 -14.77 -17.44 9.36
CA GLY A 106 -13.57 -16.98 8.65
C GLY A 106 -13.65 -17.24 7.14
N ALA A 107 -14.85 -17.26 6.54
CA ALA A 107 -15.06 -17.50 5.12
C ALA A 107 -14.54 -16.36 4.23
N ALA A 108 -14.54 -15.12 4.73
CA ALA A 108 -14.07 -13.97 3.97
C ALA A 108 -12.54 -13.94 3.86
N ARG A 109 -12.01 -13.56 2.70
CA ARG A 109 -10.58 -13.30 2.47
C ARG A 109 -10.36 -11.82 2.16
N ILE A 110 -9.58 -11.15 2.99
CA ILE A 110 -9.41 -9.70 2.91
C ILE A 110 -7.93 -9.44 2.70
N VAL A 111 -7.56 -8.91 1.55
CA VAL A 111 -6.19 -8.45 1.34
C VAL A 111 -6.01 -7.08 1.98
N LEU A 112 -4.90 -6.90 2.69
CA LEU A 112 -4.53 -5.67 3.36
C LEU A 112 -3.50 -4.94 2.50
N LEU A 113 -3.87 -3.74 2.04
CA LEU A 113 -3.00 -2.86 1.26
C LEU A 113 -2.70 -1.64 2.13
N TYR A 114 -1.52 -1.60 2.73
CA TYR A 114 -1.14 -0.56 3.69
C TYR A 114 -0.78 0.74 2.99
N GLN A 115 -1.34 1.86 3.48
CA GLN A 115 -1.11 3.19 2.94
C GLN A 115 0.39 3.55 2.83
N GLY A 116 1.18 3.18 3.84
CA GLY A 116 2.63 3.43 3.88
C GLY A 116 3.42 2.74 2.76
N ASN A 117 2.84 1.76 2.06
CA ASN A 117 3.49 1.10 0.92
C ASN A 117 3.25 1.84 -0.41
N TYR A 118 2.36 2.84 -0.43
CA TYR A 118 1.96 3.57 -1.62
C TYR A 118 2.26 5.06 -1.45
N VAL A 119 3.54 5.39 -1.38
CA VAL A 119 4.05 6.76 -1.19
C VAL A 119 4.67 7.33 -2.46
N TYR A 120 4.61 8.65 -2.58
CA TYR A 120 5.25 9.44 -3.64
C TYR A 120 5.94 10.66 -3.04
N ASP A 121 6.96 11.18 -3.71
CA ASP A 121 7.66 12.38 -3.28
C ASP A 121 6.82 13.61 -3.64
N ASP A 122 6.77 14.59 -2.73
CA ASP A 122 6.23 15.91 -3.07
C ASP A 122 7.07 16.50 -4.20
N LEU A 123 6.41 17.11 -5.20
CA LEU A 123 6.99 17.44 -6.51
C LEU A 123 7.99 18.63 -6.48
N VAL A 124 8.70 18.83 -5.37
CA VAL A 124 9.63 19.93 -5.15
C VAL A 124 11.00 19.58 -5.76
N GLY A 125 11.23 20.06 -6.98
CA GLY A 125 12.51 19.95 -7.70
C GLY A 125 12.46 19.03 -8.94
N GLU A 126 13.50 19.11 -9.79
CA GLU A 126 13.56 18.42 -11.10
C GLU A 126 13.91 16.92 -11.05
N SER A 127 14.31 16.40 -9.88
CA SER A 127 14.55 14.96 -9.68
C SER A 127 13.33 14.29 -9.06
N HIS A 128 12.63 13.48 -9.85
CA HIS A 128 11.47 12.71 -9.43
C HIS A 128 11.84 11.23 -9.30
N GLU A 129 12.01 10.72 -8.07
CA GLU A 129 12.24 9.29 -7.87
C GLU A 129 10.92 8.52 -7.72
N ARG A 130 9.91 9.11 -7.05
CA ARG A 130 8.58 8.51 -6.89
C ARG A 130 7.47 9.52 -7.14
N THR A 131 6.62 9.25 -8.13
CA THR A 131 5.45 10.07 -8.47
C THR A 131 4.15 9.42 -7.99
N THR A 132 3.06 10.19 -7.91
CA THR A 132 1.72 9.63 -7.66
C THR A 132 1.37 8.54 -8.66
N ILE A 133 1.76 8.71 -9.94
CA ILE A 133 1.56 7.71 -10.99
C ILE A 133 2.26 6.39 -10.65
N THR A 134 3.47 6.42 -10.12
CA THR A 134 4.18 5.19 -9.71
C THR A 134 3.51 4.51 -8.52
N ALA A 135 3.02 5.27 -7.53
CA ALA A 135 2.27 4.72 -6.40
C ALA A 135 0.95 4.07 -6.86
N GLU A 136 0.20 4.73 -7.74
CA GLU A 136 -1.04 4.18 -8.32
C GLU A 136 -0.80 2.93 -9.18
N ARG A 137 0.31 2.91 -9.93
CA ARG A 137 0.71 1.72 -10.72
C ARG A 137 1.06 0.55 -9.83
N GLN A 138 1.78 0.79 -8.73
CA GLN A 138 2.08 -0.24 -7.74
C GLN A 138 0.79 -0.79 -7.11
N LEU A 139 -0.09 0.10 -6.64
CA LEU A 139 -1.40 -0.29 -6.10
C LEU A 139 -2.23 -1.09 -7.11
N THR A 140 -2.24 -0.65 -8.37
CA THR A 140 -2.92 -1.37 -9.46
C THR A 140 -2.34 -2.78 -9.63
N ARG A 141 -1.01 -2.94 -9.65
CA ARG A 141 -0.36 -4.24 -9.77
C ARG A 141 -0.74 -5.17 -8.62
N ASP A 142 -0.64 -4.70 -7.38
CA ASP A 142 -0.94 -5.51 -6.20
C ASP A 142 -2.39 -5.99 -6.18
N VAL A 143 -3.34 -5.12 -6.58
CA VAL A 143 -4.75 -5.51 -6.73
C VAL A 143 -4.92 -6.58 -7.81
N LYS A 144 -4.25 -6.44 -8.96
CA LYS A 144 -4.32 -7.44 -10.04
C LYS A 144 -3.77 -8.80 -9.63
N ASP A 145 -2.64 -8.79 -8.93
CA ASP A 145 -2.02 -10.00 -8.40
C ASP A 145 -2.95 -10.68 -7.40
N PHE A 146 -3.59 -9.92 -6.51
CA PHE A 146 -4.58 -10.45 -5.57
C PHE A 146 -5.80 -11.05 -6.30
N ILE A 147 -6.40 -10.36 -7.28
CA ILE A 147 -7.56 -10.89 -8.01
C ILE A 147 -7.21 -12.16 -8.78
N THR A 148 -6.03 -12.21 -9.40
CA THR A 148 -5.52 -13.39 -10.08
C THR A 148 -5.30 -14.55 -9.11
N TYR A 149 -4.72 -14.26 -7.94
CA TYR A 149 -4.52 -15.23 -6.88
C TYR A 149 -5.86 -15.76 -6.35
N ALA A 150 -6.82 -14.89 -6.05
CA ALA A 150 -8.15 -15.25 -5.55
C ALA A 150 -8.90 -16.16 -6.54
N ARG A 151 -8.79 -15.90 -7.85
CA ARG A 151 -9.35 -16.76 -8.91
C ARG A 151 -8.68 -18.12 -8.94
N THR A 152 -7.35 -18.16 -8.88
CA THR A 152 -6.56 -19.40 -8.91
C THR A 152 -6.86 -20.28 -7.70
N GLN A 153 -7.01 -19.66 -6.52
CA GLN A 153 -7.33 -20.33 -5.27
C GLN A 153 -8.82 -20.60 -5.07
N LYS A 154 -9.67 -20.23 -6.04
CA LYS A 154 -11.13 -20.40 -6.00
C LYS A 154 -11.76 -19.84 -4.71
N PHE A 155 -11.36 -18.64 -4.32
CA PHE A 155 -12.02 -17.95 -3.22
C PHE A 155 -13.51 -17.81 -3.56
N GLN A 156 -14.35 -18.23 -2.61
CA GLN A 156 -15.80 -18.16 -2.73
C GLN A 156 -16.23 -16.70 -2.85
#